data_AF-G2GID0-F1
#
_entry.id   AF-G2GID0-F1
#
_cell.length_a   1.000
_cell.length_b   1.000
_cell.length_c   1.000
_cell.angle_alpha   90.00
_cell.angle_beta   90.00
_cell.angle_gamma   90.00
#
_symmetry.space_group_name_H-M   'P 1'
#
loop_
_entity.id
_entity.type
_entity.pdbx_description
1 polymer ?
#
loop_
_entity_poly.entity_id
_entity_poly.type
_entity_poly.pdbx_seq_one_letter_code
_entity_poly.pdbx_strand_id
1 'polypeptide(L)'
;MARGEPSGADQELIERLAALGLTVSAAQLERWRGAGLLPAHARRWLGRGRGSVSVLEEAVVDVAAALARHGRQGRDLRWTVIGWYAEAGRPLVPGVAVVPEPPWPAVREALLWAMANSRAHRVLAQARTAASSTGEEERDTGRDAFYTEAERAFAHGPAGTPDPVAVRRLMEGQAESAVVRGEDAVRRRAAVHLAAAAGMGSGEVGGELLVETLAVLLPHLDWAETAGAAQQAEEEGTFDVWMPAGAVDPLALLAAAGEHEMAQARSRAQLLAGVGGLHLMYGFLMPDTPGLAALRTAIEDTGLAVLLHQMVPLLINPSGVPHALAACLTPQYGHLADRVHEILAEHAQHSLFTGPGSQHPTAQAYMETWIDHIRTAPIRRTNPASGDE
;
A
#
# COMPACT_ATOMS: atom_id res chain seq x y z
N MET A 1 36.42 14.72 -1.97
CA MET A 1 37.46 13.66 -1.95
C MET A 1 37.63 13.14 -3.36
N ALA A 2 38.87 12.93 -3.83
CA ALA A 2 39.11 12.35 -5.14
C ALA A 2 38.47 10.95 -5.20
N ARG A 3 37.67 10.68 -6.23
CA ARG A 3 37.00 9.39 -6.43
C ARG A 3 38.08 8.33 -6.64
N GLY A 4 38.10 7.30 -5.80
CA GLY A 4 38.97 6.15 -6.02
C GLY A 4 38.50 5.38 -7.26
N GLU A 5 39.44 4.75 -7.97
CA GLU A 5 39.04 3.78 -9.00
C GLU A 5 38.26 2.63 -8.34
N PRO A 6 37.19 2.12 -8.99
CA PRO A 6 36.43 1.00 -8.46
C PRO A 6 37.34 -0.21 -8.25
N SER A 7 37.19 -0.87 -7.09
CA SER A 7 37.96 -2.09 -6.81
C SER A 7 37.60 -3.21 -7.79
N GLY A 8 38.48 -4.21 -7.96
CA GLY A 8 38.18 -5.36 -8.83
C GLY A 8 36.87 -6.08 -8.45
N ALA A 9 36.53 -6.15 -7.15
CA ALA A 9 35.27 -6.70 -6.68
C ALA A 9 34.06 -5.79 -6.97
N ASP A 10 34.25 -4.46 -7.08
CA ASP A 10 33.19 -3.55 -7.53
C ASP A 10 32.93 -3.69 -9.03
N GLN A 11 33.99 -3.88 -9.83
CA GLN A 11 33.84 -4.15 -11.26
C GLN A 11 33.08 -5.46 -11.49
N GLU A 12 33.48 -6.54 -10.79
CA GLU A 12 32.76 -7.82 -10.85
C GLU A 12 31.29 -7.68 -10.44
N LEU A 13 31.00 -6.93 -9.37
CA LEU A 13 29.63 -6.68 -8.93
C LEU A 13 28.81 -5.93 -9.98
N ILE A 14 29.38 -4.88 -10.59
CA ILE A 14 28.72 -4.12 -11.65
C ILE A 14 28.41 -5.02 -12.86
N GLU A 15 29.35 -5.87 -13.25
CA GLU A 15 29.17 -6.82 -14.37
C GLU A 15 28.05 -7.84 -14.07
N ARG A 16 28.02 -8.40 -12.86
CA ARG A 16 26.95 -9.33 -12.44
C ARG A 16 25.58 -8.67 -12.42
N LEU A 17 25.50 -7.44 -11.90
CA LEU A 17 24.24 -6.69 -11.91
C LEU A 17 23.79 -6.36 -13.33
N ALA A 18 24.73 -6.01 -14.21
CA ALA A 18 24.43 -5.78 -15.63
C ALA A 18 23.90 -7.05 -16.32
N ALA A 19 24.42 -8.23 -15.99
CA ALA A 19 23.90 -9.51 -16.47
C ALA A 19 22.45 -9.79 -16.00
N LEU A 20 22.03 -9.19 -14.88
CA LEU A 20 20.65 -9.19 -14.40
C LEU A 20 19.79 -8.06 -14.98
N GLY A 21 20.33 -7.28 -15.94
CA GLY A 21 19.65 -6.12 -16.53
C GLY A 21 19.62 -4.88 -15.62
N LEU A 22 20.43 -4.86 -14.56
CA LEU A 22 20.47 -3.78 -13.58
C LEU A 22 21.70 -2.90 -13.83
N THR A 23 21.49 -1.60 -14.04
CA THR A 23 22.58 -0.65 -14.25
C THR A 23 22.94 0.07 -12.95
N VAL A 24 24.20 -0.06 -12.53
CA VAL A 24 24.74 0.63 -11.35
C VAL A 24 26.11 1.21 -11.64
N SER A 25 26.43 2.33 -10.99
CA SER A 25 27.74 2.97 -11.02
C SER A 25 28.52 2.73 -9.73
N ALA A 26 29.85 2.81 -9.79
CA ALA A 26 30.70 2.73 -8.60
C ALA A 26 30.30 3.76 -7.52
N ALA A 27 29.92 4.97 -7.93
CA ALA A 27 29.46 6.01 -7.01
C ALA A 27 28.16 5.63 -6.27
N GLN A 28 27.27 4.88 -6.92
CA GLN A 28 26.07 4.34 -6.25
C GLN A 28 26.45 3.29 -5.20
N LEU A 29 27.38 2.38 -5.52
CA LEU A 29 27.87 1.38 -4.57
C LEU A 29 28.54 2.03 -3.35
N GLU A 30 29.41 3.03 -3.57
CA GLU A 30 30.02 3.82 -2.50
C GLU A 30 28.98 4.51 -1.63
N ARG A 31 27.97 5.15 -2.24
CA ARG A 31 26.87 5.80 -1.51
C ARG A 31 26.10 4.79 -0.66
N TRP A 32 25.79 3.60 -1.17
CA TRP A 32 25.06 2.58 -0.42
C TRP A 32 25.87 2.03 0.75
N ARG A 33 27.19 1.84 0.58
CA ARG A 33 28.09 1.47 1.69
C ARG A 33 28.21 2.57 2.73
N GLY A 34 28.34 3.83 2.29
CA GLY A 34 28.40 4.98 3.18
C GLY A 34 27.12 5.16 4.01
N ALA A 35 25.97 4.71 3.48
CA ALA A 35 24.70 4.65 4.20
C ALA A 35 24.50 3.36 5.02
N GLY A 36 25.47 2.44 5.03
CA GLY A 36 25.37 1.16 5.74
C GLY A 36 24.39 0.15 5.15
N LEU A 37 23.91 0.37 3.91
CA LEU A 37 22.93 -0.50 3.26
C LEU A 37 23.55 -1.66 2.48
N LEU A 38 24.75 -1.43 1.93
CA LEU A 38 25.52 -2.44 1.21
C LEU A 38 26.70 -2.87 2.09
N PRO A 39 26.88 -4.18 2.37
CA PRO A 39 28.06 -4.66 3.08
C PRO A 39 29.36 -4.30 2.33
N ALA A 40 30.44 -4.09 3.10
CA ALA A 40 31.77 -3.96 2.53
C ALA A 40 32.27 -5.33 2.06
N HIS A 41 33.03 -5.35 0.97
CA HIS A 41 33.65 -6.58 0.47
C HIS A 41 34.59 -7.18 1.51
N ALA A 42 34.50 -8.49 1.72
CA ALA A 42 35.45 -9.22 2.54
C ALA A 42 36.86 -9.09 1.95
N ARG A 43 37.88 -9.06 2.83
CA ARG A 43 39.29 -9.00 2.41
C ARG A 43 39.96 -10.34 2.66
N ARG A 44 40.56 -10.91 1.61
CA ARG A 44 41.40 -12.09 1.69
C ARG A 44 42.87 -11.70 1.64
N TRP A 45 43.63 -12.14 2.64
CA TRP A 45 45.08 -11.89 2.70
C TRP A 45 45.84 -12.89 1.82
N LEU A 46 46.77 -12.40 1.01
CA LEU A 46 47.47 -13.22 -0.01
C LEU A 46 48.81 -13.81 0.44
N GLY A 47 49.21 -13.62 1.70
CA GLY A 47 50.52 -14.03 2.20
C GLY A 47 51.48 -12.86 2.45
N ARG A 48 52.64 -13.18 3.06
CA ARG A 48 53.65 -12.18 3.45
C ARG A 48 54.07 -11.33 2.23
N GLY A 49 53.87 -10.02 2.33
CA GLY A 49 54.27 -9.03 1.33
C GLY A 49 53.40 -8.94 0.07
N ARG A 50 52.30 -9.71 -0.03
CA ARG A 50 51.46 -9.79 -1.25
C ARG A 50 50.14 -9.00 -1.16
N GLY A 51 49.91 -8.28 -0.06
CA GLY A 51 48.72 -7.46 0.14
C GLY A 51 47.44 -8.26 0.40
N SER A 52 46.30 -7.61 0.21
CA SER A 52 44.95 -8.18 0.37
C SER A 52 44.11 -7.90 -0.87
N VAL A 53 43.26 -8.86 -1.24
CA VAL A 53 42.27 -8.70 -2.31
C VAL A 53 40.86 -8.67 -1.74
N SER A 54 40.01 -7.82 -2.30
CA SER A 54 38.57 -7.84 -2.02
C SER A 54 37.94 -9.03 -2.74
N VAL A 55 37.03 -9.73 -2.06
CA VAL A 55 36.29 -10.87 -2.61
C VAL A 55 34.81 -10.52 -2.60
N LEU A 56 34.13 -10.75 -3.73
CA LEU A 56 32.69 -10.57 -3.85
C LEU A 56 31.95 -11.80 -3.32
N GLU A 57 31.07 -11.60 -2.35
CA GLU A 57 30.17 -12.63 -1.82
C GLU A 57 28.80 -12.55 -2.51
N GLU A 58 28.16 -13.70 -2.76
CA GLU A 58 26.84 -13.75 -3.44
C GLU A 58 25.77 -12.93 -2.70
N ALA A 59 25.76 -12.97 -1.37
CA ALA A 59 24.83 -12.19 -0.56
C ALA A 59 24.94 -10.67 -0.82
N VAL A 60 26.14 -10.18 -1.17
CA VAL A 60 26.35 -8.77 -1.55
C VAL A 60 25.73 -8.47 -2.92
N VAL A 61 25.77 -9.42 -3.84
CA VAL A 61 25.10 -9.32 -5.15
C VAL A 61 23.60 -9.22 -4.96
N ASP A 62 23.00 -10.07 -4.11
CA ASP A 62 21.56 -10.07 -3.84
C ASP A 62 21.09 -8.75 -3.21
N VAL A 63 21.83 -8.23 -2.21
CA VAL A 63 21.56 -6.93 -1.59
C VAL A 63 21.68 -5.79 -2.60
N ALA A 64 22.75 -5.78 -3.41
CA ALA A 64 22.93 -4.75 -4.42
C ALA A 64 21.87 -4.83 -5.53
N ALA A 65 21.41 -6.02 -5.89
CA ALA A 65 20.33 -6.22 -6.86
C ALA A 65 19.00 -5.66 -6.34
N ALA A 66 18.67 -5.91 -5.07
CA ALA A 66 17.49 -5.34 -4.43
C ALA A 66 17.56 -3.80 -4.39
N LEU A 67 18.70 -3.23 -3.97
CA LEU A 67 18.93 -1.78 -3.97
C LEU A 67 18.83 -1.18 -5.39
N ALA A 68 19.34 -1.87 -6.41
CA ALA A 68 19.29 -1.42 -7.79
C ALA A 68 17.86 -1.42 -8.35
N ARG A 69 17.03 -2.43 -8.04
CA ARG A 69 15.62 -2.49 -8.48
C ARG A 69 14.79 -1.31 -7.99
N HIS A 70 15.05 -0.83 -6.76
CA HIS A 70 14.31 0.28 -6.15
C HIS A 70 15.02 1.64 -6.27
N GLY A 71 16.28 1.64 -6.68
CA GLY A 71 17.10 2.83 -6.85
C GLY A 71 16.59 3.69 -8.01
N ARG A 72 16.46 4.99 -7.78
CA ARG A 72 16.14 5.98 -8.82
C ARG A 72 17.11 7.15 -8.70
N GLN A 73 17.63 7.64 -9.82
CA GLN A 73 18.50 8.81 -9.82
C GLN A 73 17.76 10.03 -9.25
N GLY A 74 18.44 10.79 -8.39
CA GLY A 74 17.88 11.99 -7.75
C GLY A 74 16.84 11.72 -6.65
N ARG A 75 16.47 10.45 -6.39
CA ARG A 75 15.53 10.09 -5.34
C ARG A 75 16.25 9.87 -4.00
N ASP A 76 15.59 10.27 -2.93
CA ASP A 76 16.01 9.98 -1.57
C ASP A 76 16.17 8.46 -1.34
N LEU A 77 17.27 8.04 -0.72
CA LEU A 77 17.60 6.63 -0.51
C LEU A 77 16.59 5.92 0.40
N ARG A 78 15.91 6.66 1.29
CA ARG A 78 14.88 6.11 2.19
C ARG A 78 13.71 5.51 1.40
N TRP A 79 13.37 6.07 0.23
CA TRP A 79 12.39 5.44 -0.64
C TRP A 79 12.84 4.11 -1.23
N THR A 80 14.14 3.96 -1.51
CA THR A 80 14.74 2.70 -1.96
C THR A 80 14.66 1.65 -0.86
N VAL A 81 14.96 2.04 0.39
CA VAL A 81 14.83 1.14 1.55
C VAL A 81 13.39 0.68 1.75
N ILE A 82 12.40 1.57 1.63
CA ILE A 82 10.98 1.19 1.76
C ILE A 82 10.56 0.23 0.65
N GLY A 83 10.93 0.51 -0.60
CA GLY A 83 10.64 -0.40 -1.73
C GLY A 83 11.29 -1.77 -1.55
N TRP A 84 12.56 -1.79 -1.13
CA TRP A 84 13.29 -3.01 -0.81
C TRP A 84 12.60 -3.79 0.32
N TYR A 85 12.26 -3.13 1.44
CA TYR A 85 11.57 -3.77 2.56
C TYR A 85 10.23 -4.37 2.16
N ALA A 86 9.45 -3.67 1.33
CA ALA A 86 8.18 -4.19 0.82
C ALA A 86 8.37 -5.39 -0.12
N GLU A 87 9.45 -5.45 -0.90
CA GLU A 87 9.78 -6.60 -1.75
C GLU A 87 10.25 -7.80 -0.92
N ALA A 88 11.12 -7.58 0.08
CA ALA A 88 11.70 -8.63 0.93
C ALA A 88 10.65 -9.47 1.67
N GLY A 89 9.50 -8.89 2.01
CA GLY A 89 8.43 -9.63 2.67
C GLY A 89 7.65 -10.57 1.76
N ARG A 90 7.73 -10.40 0.42
CA ARG A 90 6.78 -11.04 -0.51
C ARG A 90 6.74 -12.56 -0.32
N PRO A 91 5.56 -13.20 -0.48
CA PRO A 91 5.45 -14.65 -0.36
C PRO A 91 6.45 -15.37 -1.26
N LEU A 92 7.04 -16.45 -0.74
CA LEU A 92 7.98 -17.27 -1.49
C LEU A 92 7.27 -17.92 -2.69
N VAL A 93 7.73 -17.59 -3.89
CA VAL A 93 7.28 -18.22 -5.13
C VAL A 93 8.38 -19.20 -5.58
N PRO A 94 8.06 -20.48 -5.83
CA PRO A 94 9.03 -21.43 -6.34
C PRO A 94 9.76 -20.91 -7.58
N GLY A 95 11.10 -20.97 -7.58
CA GLY A 95 11.94 -20.50 -8.68
C GLY A 95 12.24 -18.99 -8.68
N VAL A 96 11.66 -18.22 -7.76
CA VAL A 96 12.02 -16.80 -7.55
C VAL A 96 13.03 -16.71 -6.41
N ALA A 97 14.14 -16.01 -6.64
CA ALA A 97 15.16 -15.81 -5.62
C ALA A 97 14.62 -15.02 -4.42
N VAL A 98 15.00 -15.43 -3.21
CA VAL A 98 14.63 -14.74 -1.97
C VAL A 98 15.33 -13.40 -1.93
N VAL A 99 14.57 -12.35 -1.66
CA VAL A 99 15.11 -11.00 -1.52
C VAL A 99 15.60 -10.83 -0.09
N PRO A 100 16.87 -10.46 0.14
CA PRO A 100 17.41 -10.31 1.49
C PRO A 100 16.70 -9.18 2.23
N GLU A 101 16.67 -9.24 3.56
CA GLU A 101 16.09 -8.17 4.38
C GLU A 101 17.02 -6.95 4.45
N PRO A 102 16.49 -5.72 4.35
CA PRO A 102 17.24 -4.52 4.67
C PRO A 102 17.58 -4.42 6.17
N PRO A 103 18.67 -3.71 6.52
CA PRO A 103 18.98 -3.43 7.92
C PRO A 103 17.83 -2.71 8.63
N TRP A 104 17.32 -3.28 9.72
CA TRP A 104 16.18 -2.73 10.47
C TRP A 104 16.32 -1.25 10.85
N PRO A 105 17.49 -0.74 11.33
CA PRO A 105 17.63 0.68 11.65
C PRO A 105 17.32 1.60 10.46
N ALA A 106 17.74 1.20 9.24
CA ALA A 106 17.46 1.96 8.03
C ALA A 106 15.98 1.90 7.62
N VAL A 107 15.34 0.73 7.80
CA VAL A 107 13.89 0.56 7.57
C VAL A 107 13.12 1.49 8.49
N ARG A 108 13.40 1.43 9.80
CA ARG A 108 12.72 2.25 10.81
C ARG A 108 12.88 3.73 10.52
N GLU A 109 14.09 4.20 10.23
CA GLU A 109 14.33 5.60 9.86
C GLU A 109 13.52 6.00 8.62
N ALA A 110 13.55 5.17 7.57
CA ALA A 110 12.86 5.46 6.33
C ALA A 110 11.33 5.52 6.50
N LEU A 111 10.74 4.59 7.25
CA LEU A 111 9.30 4.55 7.51
C LEU A 111 8.83 5.78 8.30
N LEU A 112 9.53 6.14 9.38
CA LEU A 112 9.21 7.31 10.19
C LEU A 112 9.33 8.60 9.38
N TRP A 113 10.42 8.73 8.62
CA TRP A 113 10.61 9.87 7.72
C TRP A 113 9.48 9.97 6.69
N ALA A 114 9.14 8.87 6.03
CA ALA A 114 8.11 8.87 4.98
C ALA A 114 6.72 9.20 5.54
N MET A 115 6.36 8.65 6.70
CA MET A 115 5.09 8.94 7.36
C MET A 115 5.01 10.42 7.78
N ALA A 116 6.03 10.94 8.45
CA ALA A 116 6.09 12.35 8.88
C ALA A 116 6.04 13.35 7.71
N ASN A 117 6.53 12.96 6.53
CA ASN A 117 6.52 13.78 5.32
C ASN A 117 5.32 13.49 4.40
N SER A 118 4.40 12.62 4.80
CA SER A 118 3.23 12.27 3.99
C SER A 118 2.19 13.40 3.97
N ARG A 119 1.43 13.49 2.87
CA ARG A 119 0.33 14.47 2.77
C ARG A 119 -0.76 14.21 3.81
N ALA A 120 -1.13 12.95 4.01
CA ALA A 120 -2.14 12.56 5.00
C ALA A 120 -1.75 12.96 6.42
N HIS A 121 -0.49 12.70 6.82
CA HIS A 121 -0.01 13.11 8.14
C HIS A 121 -0.01 14.63 8.32
N ARG A 122 0.37 15.40 7.28
CA ARG A 122 0.33 16.88 7.36
C ARG A 122 -1.09 17.43 7.52
N VAL A 123 -2.06 16.85 6.79
CA VAL A 123 -3.48 17.21 6.94
C VAL A 123 -3.97 16.93 8.36
N LEU A 124 -3.64 15.75 8.91
CA LEU A 124 -3.98 15.40 10.31
C LEU A 124 -3.28 16.30 11.33
N ALA A 125 -2.01 16.64 11.12
CA ALA A 125 -1.26 17.53 11.99
C ALA A 125 -1.89 18.94 12.00
N GLN A 126 -2.29 19.45 10.83
CA GLN A 126 -2.97 20.74 10.71
C GLN A 126 -4.33 20.73 11.43
N ALA A 127 -5.10 19.66 11.29
CA ALA A 127 -6.35 19.49 12.02
C ALA A 127 -6.15 19.54 13.55
N ARG A 128 -5.15 18.81 14.07
CA ARG A 128 -4.80 18.82 15.50
C ARG A 128 -4.35 20.20 15.97
N THR A 129 -3.56 20.92 15.16
CA THR A 129 -3.14 22.29 15.46
C THR A 129 -4.35 23.22 15.58
N ALA A 130 -5.28 23.16 14.61
CA ALA A 130 -6.49 23.98 14.64
C ALA A 130 -7.35 23.70 15.89
N ALA A 131 -7.52 22.43 16.27
CA ALA A 131 -8.25 22.05 17.47
C ALA A 131 -7.59 22.54 18.78
N SER A 132 -6.25 22.61 18.81
CA SER A 132 -5.48 23.07 19.98
C SER A 132 -5.45 24.58 20.17
N SER A 133 -5.99 25.37 19.23
CA SER A 133 -6.02 26.83 19.34
C SER A 133 -6.85 27.32 20.53
N THR A 134 -6.32 28.30 21.26
CA THR A 134 -6.94 28.84 22.48
C THR A 134 -7.99 29.92 22.21
N GLY A 135 -7.90 30.64 21.08
CA GLY A 135 -8.88 31.65 20.67
C GLY A 135 -9.95 31.07 19.74
N GLU A 136 -11.19 31.53 19.88
CA GLU A 136 -12.33 31.12 19.04
C GLU A 136 -12.10 31.51 17.57
N GLU A 137 -11.73 32.76 17.29
CA GLU A 137 -11.38 33.23 15.94
C GLU A 137 -10.18 32.48 15.33
N GLU A 138 -9.16 32.16 16.13
CA GLU A 138 -7.98 31.40 15.68
C GLU A 138 -8.34 29.94 15.37
N ARG A 139 -9.26 29.35 16.15
CA ARG A 139 -9.77 28.01 15.93
C ARG A 139 -10.59 27.94 14.66
N ASP A 140 -11.50 28.88 14.45
CA ASP A 140 -12.36 28.91 13.26
C ASP A 140 -11.54 29.19 11.98
N THR A 141 -10.61 30.15 12.03
CA THR A 141 -9.66 30.37 10.93
C THR A 141 -8.82 29.12 10.65
N GLY A 142 -8.39 28.41 11.70
CA GLY A 142 -7.65 27.16 11.60
C GLY A 142 -8.48 26.02 10.97
N ARG A 143 -9.76 25.91 11.33
CA ARG A 143 -10.72 24.95 10.76
C ARG A 143 -10.94 25.20 9.28
N ASP A 144 -11.20 26.43 8.89
CA ASP A 144 -11.40 26.80 7.48
C ASP A 144 -10.14 26.51 6.63
N ALA A 145 -8.97 26.84 7.19
CA ALA A 145 -7.69 26.53 6.55
C ALA A 145 -7.46 25.02 6.41
N PHE A 146 -7.86 24.22 7.40
CA PHE A 146 -7.81 22.77 7.33
C PHE A 146 -8.70 22.23 6.21
N TYR A 147 -9.99 22.59 6.18
CA TYR A 147 -10.93 22.05 5.18
C TYR A 147 -10.46 22.40 3.76
N THR A 148 -9.99 23.62 3.54
CA THR A 148 -9.42 24.06 2.26
C THR A 148 -8.23 23.21 1.83
N GLU A 149 -7.28 22.95 2.74
CA GLU A 149 -6.08 22.17 2.41
C GLU A 149 -6.38 20.67 2.27
N ALA A 150 -7.26 20.12 3.11
CA ALA A 150 -7.72 18.74 3.02
C ALA A 150 -8.41 18.49 1.68
N GLU A 151 -9.33 19.36 1.26
CA GLU A 151 -9.96 19.27 -0.06
C GLU A 151 -8.93 19.28 -1.19
N ARG A 152 -7.94 20.18 -1.15
CA ARG A 152 -6.85 20.21 -2.15
C ARG A 152 -6.01 18.92 -2.13
N ALA A 153 -5.68 18.43 -0.95
CA ALA A 153 -4.88 17.23 -0.76
C ALA A 153 -5.58 15.98 -1.32
N PHE A 154 -6.90 15.87 -1.12
CA PHE A 154 -7.71 14.75 -1.60
C PHE A 154 -8.25 14.93 -3.02
N ALA A 155 -8.36 16.15 -3.55
CA ALA A 155 -8.90 16.43 -4.89
C ALA A 155 -8.21 15.63 -6.02
N HIS A 156 -6.90 15.41 -5.88
CA HIS A 156 -6.08 14.68 -6.85
C HIS A 156 -5.58 13.34 -6.29
N GLY A 157 -6.01 12.96 -5.09
CA GLY A 157 -5.70 11.68 -4.48
C GLY A 157 -6.53 10.55 -5.11
N PRO A 158 -6.07 9.30 -5.02
CA PRO A 158 -6.90 8.16 -5.38
C PRO A 158 -8.19 8.18 -4.54
N ALA A 159 -9.35 8.15 -5.18
CA ALA A 159 -10.67 8.22 -4.53
C ALA A 159 -11.09 6.89 -3.86
N GLY A 160 -10.11 6.10 -3.43
CA GLY A 160 -10.26 4.68 -3.16
C GLY A 160 -10.15 3.85 -4.44
N THR A 161 -10.16 2.54 -4.26
CA THR A 161 -10.18 1.57 -5.35
C THR A 161 -11.61 1.40 -5.87
N PRO A 162 -11.84 1.42 -7.20
CA PRO A 162 -13.17 1.25 -7.77
C PRO A 162 -13.70 -0.16 -7.51
N ASP A 163 -15.02 -0.31 -7.42
CA ASP A 163 -15.66 -1.62 -7.28
C ASP A 163 -15.32 -2.51 -8.49
N PRO A 164 -14.70 -3.69 -8.29
CA PRO A 164 -14.35 -4.60 -9.38
C PRO A 164 -15.54 -5.04 -10.23
N VAL A 165 -16.75 -5.14 -9.66
CA VAL A 165 -17.95 -5.49 -10.43
C VAL A 165 -18.34 -4.34 -11.37
N ALA A 166 -18.35 -3.11 -10.87
CA ALA A 166 -18.57 -1.92 -11.70
C ALA A 166 -17.50 -1.76 -12.79
N VAL A 167 -16.22 -1.98 -12.46
CA VAL A 167 -15.12 -1.94 -13.45
C VAL A 167 -15.31 -3.02 -14.51
N ARG A 168 -15.68 -4.24 -14.13
CA ARG A 168 -15.93 -5.32 -15.09
C ARG A 168 -17.04 -4.96 -16.06
N ARG A 169 -18.18 -4.47 -15.56
CA ARG A 169 -19.30 -4.03 -16.40
C ARG A 169 -18.88 -2.93 -17.36
N LEU A 170 -18.07 -1.97 -16.90
CA LEU A 170 -17.51 -0.92 -17.77
C LEU A 170 -16.62 -1.52 -18.87
N MET A 171 -15.72 -2.44 -18.52
CA MET A 171 -14.84 -3.14 -19.46
C MET A 171 -15.61 -3.98 -20.48
N GLU A 172 -16.74 -4.56 -20.07
CA GLU A 172 -17.67 -5.32 -20.93
C GLU A 172 -18.61 -4.40 -21.74
N GLY A 173 -18.54 -3.07 -21.56
CA GLY A 173 -19.37 -2.09 -22.27
C GLY A 173 -20.82 -2.01 -21.77
N GLN A 174 -21.08 -2.45 -20.54
CA GLN A 174 -22.40 -2.51 -19.89
C GLN A 174 -22.66 -1.36 -18.92
N ALA A 175 -21.70 -0.45 -18.69
CA ALA A 175 -21.83 0.67 -17.76
C ALA A 175 -21.23 1.98 -18.32
N GLU A 176 -21.73 3.13 -17.85
CA GLU A 176 -21.25 4.46 -18.24
C GLU A 176 -20.13 5.00 -17.33
N SER A 177 -19.15 5.67 -17.92
CA SER A 177 -18.00 6.25 -17.19
C SER A 177 -18.35 7.41 -16.23
N ALA A 178 -19.52 8.03 -16.38
CA ALA A 178 -19.94 9.16 -15.55
C ALA A 178 -20.36 8.71 -14.14
N VAL A 179 -21.00 7.54 -14.03
CA VAL A 179 -21.46 6.96 -12.76
C VAL A 179 -20.26 6.73 -11.82
N VAL A 180 -19.19 6.12 -12.34
CA VAL A 180 -17.97 5.83 -11.56
C VAL A 180 -17.30 7.11 -11.02
N ARG A 181 -17.27 8.19 -11.81
CA ARG A 181 -16.65 9.47 -11.40
C ARG A 181 -17.43 10.21 -10.31
N GLY A 182 -18.75 10.04 -10.27
CA GLY A 182 -19.60 10.62 -9.22
C GLY A 182 -19.29 10.03 -7.84
N GLU A 183 -19.18 8.70 -7.77
CA GLU A 183 -18.85 7.97 -6.55
C GLU A 183 -17.48 8.39 -5.98
N ASP A 184 -16.49 8.61 -6.85
CA ASP A 184 -15.16 9.06 -6.46
C ASP A 184 -15.18 10.43 -5.74
N ALA A 185 -16.03 11.36 -6.19
CA ALA A 185 -16.14 12.68 -5.58
C ALA A 185 -16.72 12.60 -4.17
N VAL A 186 -17.74 11.76 -3.97
CA VAL A 186 -18.37 11.53 -2.66
C VAL A 186 -17.36 10.91 -1.69
N ARG A 187 -16.60 9.90 -2.12
CA ARG A 187 -15.54 9.27 -1.29
C ARG A 187 -14.44 10.24 -0.88
N ARG A 188 -14.03 11.16 -1.78
CA ARG A 188 -13.03 12.19 -1.44
C ARG A 188 -13.54 13.15 -0.36
N ARG A 189 -14.81 13.56 -0.42
CA ARG A 189 -15.42 14.40 0.62
C ARG A 189 -15.51 13.65 1.95
N ALA A 190 -15.94 12.39 1.93
CA ALA A 190 -15.93 11.53 3.11
C ALA A 190 -14.53 11.42 3.75
N ALA A 191 -13.47 11.29 2.94
CA ALA A 191 -12.09 11.27 3.46
C ALA A 191 -11.68 12.58 4.17
N VAL A 192 -12.19 13.74 3.73
CA VAL A 192 -11.97 15.03 4.40
C VAL A 192 -12.62 15.04 5.79
N HIS A 193 -13.89 14.62 5.88
CA HIS A 193 -14.60 14.54 7.16
C HIS A 193 -13.95 13.53 8.11
N LEU A 194 -13.51 12.37 7.60
CA LEU A 194 -12.77 11.41 8.44
C LEU A 194 -11.46 12.01 8.97
N ALA A 195 -10.73 12.78 8.16
CA ALA A 195 -9.53 13.48 8.61
C ALA A 195 -9.84 14.57 9.65
N ALA A 196 -10.97 15.26 9.52
CA ALA A 196 -11.45 16.24 10.49
C ALA A 196 -11.75 15.55 11.83
N ALA A 197 -12.54 14.47 11.81
CA ALA A 197 -12.86 13.68 12.99
C ALA A 197 -11.58 13.17 13.69
N ALA A 198 -10.62 12.65 12.92
CA ALA A 198 -9.38 12.10 13.45
C ALA A 198 -8.42 13.16 14.03
N GLY A 199 -8.46 14.39 13.51
CA GLY A 199 -7.56 15.46 13.93
C GLY A 199 -8.14 16.40 14.96
N MET A 200 -9.44 16.69 14.88
CA MET A 200 -10.14 17.67 15.72
C MET A 200 -11.08 17.04 16.75
N GLY A 201 -11.35 15.74 16.64
CA GLY A 201 -12.37 15.05 17.44
C GLY A 201 -13.63 14.79 16.62
N SER A 202 -14.36 13.75 17.01
CA SER A 202 -15.56 13.33 16.29
C SER A 202 -16.68 14.36 16.37
N GLY A 203 -16.76 15.12 17.47
CA GLY A 203 -17.71 16.22 17.63
C GLY A 203 -17.55 17.39 16.64
N GLU A 204 -16.40 17.51 15.96
CA GLU A 204 -16.22 18.50 14.88
C GLU A 204 -17.10 18.18 13.66
N VAL A 205 -17.27 16.89 13.37
CA VAL A 205 -18.02 16.43 12.19
C VAL A 205 -19.49 16.22 12.54
N GLY A 206 -19.76 15.81 13.78
CA GLY A 206 -21.07 15.36 14.23
C GLY A 206 -21.31 13.88 13.87
N GLY A 207 -22.19 13.25 14.62
CA GLY A 207 -22.40 11.81 14.64
C GLY A 207 -23.11 11.28 13.42
N GLU A 208 -24.17 11.96 13.00
CA GLU A 208 -24.89 11.65 11.77
C GLU A 208 -23.94 11.70 10.55
N LEU A 209 -23.25 12.82 10.36
CA LEU A 209 -22.34 13.01 9.23
C LEU A 209 -21.12 12.06 9.29
N LEU A 210 -20.64 11.70 10.48
CA LEU A 210 -19.54 10.75 10.63
C LEU A 210 -20.00 9.33 10.25
N VAL A 211 -21.20 8.92 10.64
CA VAL A 211 -21.76 7.63 10.22
C VAL A 211 -22.06 7.60 8.72
N GLU A 212 -22.60 8.68 8.15
CA GLU A 212 -22.75 8.80 6.69
C GLU A 212 -21.41 8.71 5.97
N THR A 213 -20.38 9.38 6.51
CA THR A 213 -19.01 9.34 5.99
C THR A 213 -18.46 7.90 6.00
N LEU A 214 -18.66 7.17 7.10
CA LEU A 214 -18.27 5.77 7.20
C LEU A 214 -19.06 4.88 6.24
N ALA A 215 -20.37 5.11 6.08
CA ALA A 215 -21.21 4.39 5.12
C ALA A 215 -20.77 4.60 3.67
N VAL A 216 -20.33 5.81 3.31
CA VAL A 216 -19.74 6.09 1.98
C VAL A 216 -18.45 5.30 1.77
N LEU A 217 -17.60 5.23 2.79
CA LEU A 217 -16.28 4.59 2.71
C LEU A 217 -16.36 3.06 2.82
N LEU A 218 -17.39 2.55 3.50
CA LEU A 218 -17.64 1.14 3.82
C LEU A 218 -19.11 0.78 3.49
N PRO A 219 -19.51 0.83 2.20
CA PRO A 219 -20.91 0.76 1.78
C PRO A 219 -21.58 -0.61 1.96
N HIS A 220 -20.82 -1.64 2.29
CA HIS A 220 -21.32 -3.01 2.46
C HIS A 220 -21.55 -3.39 3.92
N LEU A 221 -21.29 -2.50 4.87
CA LEU A 221 -21.63 -2.69 6.27
C LEU A 221 -23.00 -2.07 6.56
N ASP A 222 -23.74 -2.68 7.48
CA ASP A 222 -24.97 -2.09 8.00
C ASP A 222 -24.63 -1.02 9.05
N TRP A 223 -24.95 0.23 8.73
CA TRP A 223 -24.70 1.38 9.58
C TRP A 223 -25.94 1.85 10.33
N ALA A 224 -27.11 1.22 10.14
CA ALA A 224 -28.37 1.71 10.73
C ALA A 224 -28.35 1.72 12.26
N GLU A 225 -27.91 0.64 12.88
CA GLU A 225 -27.76 0.57 14.35
C GLU A 225 -26.68 1.55 14.84
N THR A 226 -25.60 1.70 14.07
CA THR A 226 -24.49 2.59 14.39
C THR A 226 -24.92 4.07 14.33
N ALA A 227 -25.80 4.44 13.40
CA ALA A 227 -26.36 5.79 13.29
C ALA A 227 -27.20 6.15 14.53
N GLY A 228 -28.07 5.24 14.97
CA GLY A 228 -28.87 5.44 16.18
C GLY A 228 -28.00 5.58 17.44
N ALA A 229 -26.97 4.74 17.57
CA ALA A 229 -26.03 4.82 18.68
C ALA A 229 -25.18 6.11 18.67
N ALA A 230 -24.78 6.58 17.48
CA ALA A 230 -24.05 7.83 17.30
C ALA A 230 -24.88 9.02 17.79
N GLN A 231 -26.14 9.11 17.34
CA GLN A 231 -27.06 10.17 17.75
C GLN A 231 -27.26 10.18 19.27
N GLN A 232 -27.49 9.01 19.87
CA GLN A 232 -27.65 8.91 21.31
C GLN A 232 -26.39 9.37 22.07
N ALA A 233 -25.21 8.98 21.61
CA ALA A 233 -23.95 9.40 22.23
C ALA A 233 -23.70 10.92 22.10
N GLU A 234 -24.17 11.57 21.04
CA GLU A 234 -24.15 13.03 20.93
C GLU A 234 -25.10 13.71 21.91
N GLU A 235 -26.34 13.23 22.02
CA GLU A 235 -27.33 13.74 22.97
C GLU A 235 -26.84 13.62 24.42
N GLU A 236 -26.08 12.57 24.73
CA GLU A 236 -25.47 12.31 26.03
C GLU A 236 -24.12 13.02 26.25
N GLY A 237 -23.56 13.68 25.22
CA GLY A 237 -22.25 14.33 25.28
C GLY A 237 -21.06 13.37 25.43
N THR A 238 -21.23 12.10 25.05
CA THR A 238 -20.22 11.03 25.15
C THR A 238 -19.62 10.63 23.80
N PHE A 239 -19.98 11.33 22.73
CA PHE A 239 -19.63 10.98 21.35
C PHE A 239 -18.13 10.78 21.08
N ASP A 240 -17.27 11.68 21.56
CA ASP A 240 -15.81 11.56 21.40
C ASP A 240 -15.19 10.35 22.14
N VAL A 241 -15.88 9.83 23.16
CA VAL A 241 -15.48 8.60 23.87
C VAL A 241 -15.98 7.37 23.11
N TRP A 242 -17.19 7.45 22.55
CA TRP A 242 -17.80 6.39 21.78
C TRP A 242 -17.03 6.11 20.48
N MET A 243 -16.63 7.16 19.77
CA MET A 243 -15.79 7.06 18.59
C MET A 243 -14.54 7.93 18.75
N PRO A 244 -13.46 7.38 19.34
CA PRO A 244 -12.22 8.12 19.46
C PRO A 244 -11.54 8.13 18.09
N ALA A 245 -12.03 8.96 17.17
CA ALA A 245 -11.51 9.08 15.81
C ALA A 245 -10.03 9.47 15.81
N GLY A 246 -9.54 10.14 16.87
CA GLY A 246 -8.13 10.46 17.09
C GLY A 246 -7.28 9.37 17.74
N ALA A 247 -7.82 8.17 18.05
CA ALA A 247 -7.10 7.15 18.83
C ALA A 247 -5.87 6.55 18.13
N VAL A 248 -5.83 6.60 16.80
CA VAL A 248 -4.76 5.96 16.02
C VAL A 248 -3.86 7.04 15.45
N ASP A 249 -2.67 7.20 16.03
CA ASP A 249 -1.58 7.97 15.43
C ASP A 249 -0.65 7.03 14.64
N PRO A 250 -0.71 7.02 13.30
CA PRO A 250 0.10 6.11 12.49
C PRO A 250 1.60 6.30 12.71
N LEU A 251 2.05 7.53 12.97
CA LEU A 251 3.46 7.80 13.21
C LEU A 251 3.90 7.25 14.57
N ALA A 252 3.07 7.40 15.60
CA ALA A 252 3.34 6.84 16.91
C ALA A 252 3.37 5.31 16.88
N LEU A 253 2.45 4.67 16.14
CA LEU A 253 2.44 3.21 15.95
C LEU A 253 3.74 2.72 15.30
N LEU A 254 4.16 3.36 14.20
CA LEU A 254 5.42 2.99 13.54
C LEU A 254 6.64 3.23 14.44
N ALA A 255 6.60 4.26 15.29
CA ALA A 255 7.71 4.60 16.18
C ALA A 255 7.87 3.60 17.34
N ALA A 256 6.75 3.10 17.85
CA ALA A 256 6.69 2.12 18.93
C ALA A 256 7.02 0.69 18.47
N ALA A 257 6.67 0.35 17.22
CA ALA A 257 6.83 -1.00 16.70
C ALA A 257 8.30 -1.46 16.60
N GLY A 258 8.56 -2.69 17.07
CA GLY A 258 9.82 -3.38 16.90
C GLY A 258 9.97 -4.05 15.52
N GLU A 259 11.15 -4.61 15.25
CA GLU A 259 11.45 -5.30 13.98
C GLU A 259 10.48 -6.45 13.69
N HIS A 260 10.20 -7.27 14.70
CA HIS A 260 9.32 -8.43 14.57
C HIS A 260 7.86 -8.02 14.29
N GLU A 261 7.35 -7.02 15.02
CA GLU A 261 5.99 -6.49 14.81
C GLU A 261 5.84 -5.88 13.42
N MET A 262 6.87 -5.17 12.93
CA MET A 262 6.86 -4.61 11.58
C MET A 262 6.88 -5.71 10.51
N ALA A 263 7.64 -6.79 10.72
CA ALA A 263 7.65 -7.93 9.82
C ALA A 263 6.27 -8.62 9.76
N GLN A 264 5.59 -8.76 10.91
CA GLN A 264 4.22 -9.26 10.96
C GLN A 264 3.24 -8.33 10.24
N ALA A 265 3.32 -7.01 10.50
CA ALA A 265 2.47 -6.02 9.85
C ALA A 265 2.66 -6.04 8.33
N ARG A 266 3.90 -6.18 7.85
CA ARG A 266 4.22 -6.34 6.42
C ARG A 266 3.61 -7.60 5.84
N SER A 267 3.72 -8.74 6.53
CA SER A 267 3.12 -10.01 6.10
C SER A 267 1.60 -9.89 5.96
N ARG A 268 0.93 -9.29 6.96
CA ARG A 268 -0.52 -9.00 6.92
C ARG A 268 -0.87 -8.09 5.75
N ALA A 269 -0.15 -6.97 5.59
CA ALA A 269 -0.41 -6.03 4.50
C ALA A 269 -0.30 -6.70 3.13
N GLN A 270 0.68 -7.59 2.94
CA GLN A 270 0.86 -8.32 1.69
C GLN A 270 -0.20 -9.39 1.45
N LEU A 271 -0.63 -10.10 2.49
CA LEU A 271 -1.76 -11.03 2.41
C LEU A 271 -3.02 -10.29 1.94
N LEU A 272 -3.36 -9.20 2.63
CA LEU A 272 -4.54 -8.39 2.34
C LEU A 272 -4.47 -7.78 0.93
N ALA A 273 -3.32 -7.22 0.54
CA ALA A 273 -3.12 -6.69 -0.81
C ALA A 273 -3.11 -7.79 -1.88
N GLY A 274 -2.60 -8.99 -1.59
CA GLY A 274 -2.62 -10.12 -2.52
C GLY A 274 -4.05 -10.54 -2.83
N VAL A 275 -4.87 -10.72 -1.80
CA VAL A 275 -6.28 -11.07 -1.95
C VAL A 275 -7.09 -9.94 -2.57
N GLY A 276 -6.88 -8.71 -2.11
CA GLY A 276 -7.48 -7.52 -2.72
C GLY A 276 -7.10 -7.38 -4.20
N GLY A 277 -5.86 -7.68 -4.56
CA GLY A 277 -5.39 -7.68 -5.94
C GLY A 277 -6.08 -8.72 -6.80
N LEU A 278 -6.22 -9.97 -6.32
CA LEU A 278 -6.99 -11.01 -7.01
C LEU A 278 -8.44 -10.60 -7.23
N HIS A 279 -9.06 -9.99 -6.22
CA HIS A 279 -10.42 -9.48 -6.33
C HIS A 279 -10.53 -8.31 -7.32
N LEU A 280 -9.56 -7.39 -7.37
CA LEU A 280 -9.53 -6.30 -8.35
C LEU A 280 -9.31 -6.82 -9.78
N MET A 281 -8.50 -7.86 -9.96
CA MET A 281 -8.23 -8.46 -11.27
C MET A 281 -9.50 -9.02 -11.94
N TYR A 282 -10.51 -9.42 -11.17
CA TYR A 282 -11.83 -9.75 -11.70
C TYR A 282 -12.45 -8.59 -12.52
N GLY A 283 -12.26 -7.36 -12.07
CA GLY A 283 -12.66 -6.15 -12.80
C GLY A 283 -11.93 -5.99 -14.13
N PHE A 284 -10.68 -6.45 -14.20
CA PHE A 284 -9.86 -6.45 -15.41
C PHE A 284 -10.04 -7.73 -16.24
N LEU A 285 -11.28 -8.22 -16.32
CA LEU A 285 -11.67 -9.36 -17.14
C LEU A 285 -10.89 -10.66 -16.83
N MET A 286 -10.36 -10.80 -15.61
CA MET A 286 -9.81 -12.09 -15.19
C MET A 286 -10.91 -13.15 -15.29
N PRO A 287 -10.64 -14.32 -15.91
CA PRO A 287 -11.60 -15.40 -15.93
C PRO A 287 -12.07 -15.72 -14.51
N ASP A 288 -13.32 -16.14 -14.37
CA ASP A 288 -13.89 -16.40 -13.05
C ASP A 288 -14.03 -17.91 -12.87
N THR A 289 -12.99 -18.52 -12.33
CA THR A 289 -13.06 -19.95 -11.97
C THR A 289 -14.04 -20.14 -10.81
N PRO A 290 -14.63 -21.33 -10.62
CA PRO A 290 -15.47 -21.59 -9.46
C PRO A 290 -14.79 -21.27 -8.12
N GLY A 291 -13.47 -21.53 -8.02
CA GLY A 291 -12.70 -21.21 -6.82
C GLY A 291 -12.50 -19.70 -6.60
N LEU A 292 -12.25 -18.92 -7.65
CA LEU A 292 -12.14 -17.47 -7.56
C LEU A 292 -13.50 -16.81 -7.27
N ALA A 293 -14.58 -17.32 -7.86
CA ALA A 293 -15.93 -16.87 -7.60
C ALA A 293 -16.32 -17.10 -6.13
N ALA A 294 -16.06 -18.30 -5.60
CA ALA A 294 -16.33 -18.63 -4.20
C ALA A 294 -15.50 -17.77 -3.23
N LEU A 295 -14.20 -17.59 -3.51
CA LEU A 295 -13.33 -16.71 -2.74
C LEU A 295 -13.86 -15.27 -2.74
N ARG A 296 -14.29 -14.76 -3.91
CA ARG A 296 -14.86 -13.42 -4.03
C ARG A 296 -16.12 -13.27 -3.19
N THR A 297 -17.08 -14.20 -3.31
CA THR A 297 -18.31 -14.19 -2.51
C THR A 297 -17.99 -14.22 -1.01
N ALA A 298 -17.06 -15.08 -0.57
CA ALA A 298 -16.66 -15.15 0.83
C ALA A 298 -16.05 -13.84 1.34
N ILE A 299 -15.33 -13.09 0.49
CA ILE A 299 -14.80 -11.76 0.81
C ILE A 299 -15.93 -10.72 0.84
N GLU A 300 -16.82 -10.71 -0.14
CA GLU A 300 -17.96 -9.80 -0.23
C GLU A 300 -18.89 -9.95 0.98
N ASP A 301 -19.14 -11.19 1.43
CA ASP A 301 -19.95 -11.51 2.61
C ASP A 301 -19.38 -10.94 3.93
N THR A 302 -18.09 -10.60 3.97
CA THR A 302 -17.52 -9.90 5.14
C THR A 302 -17.93 -8.42 5.22
N GLY A 303 -18.36 -7.83 4.09
CA GLY A 303 -18.54 -6.38 3.95
C GLY A 303 -17.25 -5.56 3.96
N LEU A 304 -16.07 -6.19 4.09
CA LEU A 304 -14.77 -5.53 4.26
C LEU A 304 -13.88 -5.58 2.99
N ALA A 305 -14.43 -5.99 1.84
CA ALA A 305 -13.71 -6.09 0.57
C ALA A 305 -12.96 -4.80 0.20
N VAL A 306 -13.58 -3.64 0.46
CA VAL A 306 -13.01 -2.32 0.17
C VAL A 306 -11.69 -2.07 0.91
N LEU A 307 -11.55 -2.58 2.15
CA LEU A 307 -10.31 -2.45 2.93
C LEU A 307 -9.18 -3.27 2.29
N LEU A 308 -9.50 -4.45 1.72
CA LEU A 308 -8.53 -5.26 0.99
C LEU A 308 -8.06 -4.54 -0.28
N HIS A 309 -9.01 -3.97 -1.03
CA HIS A 309 -8.67 -3.24 -2.26
C HIS A 309 -7.78 -2.04 -1.97
N GLN A 310 -8.00 -1.33 -0.86
CA GLN A 310 -7.18 -0.18 -0.45
C GLN A 310 -5.74 -0.56 -0.13
N MET A 311 -5.46 -1.79 0.31
CA MET A 311 -4.07 -2.24 0.56
C MET A 311 -3.23 -2.33 -0.73
N VAL A 312 -3.87 -2.59 -1.87
CA VAL A 312 -3.19 -2.76 -3.17
C VAL A 312 -2.41 -1.52 -3.59
N PRO A 313 -3.04 -0.33 -3.79
CA PRO A 313 -2.30 0.86 -4.19
C PRO A 313 -1.28 1.31 -3.14
N LEU A 314 -1.50 0.99 -1.85
CA LEU A 314 -0.57 1.32 -0.79
C LEU A 314 0.74 0.52 -0.88
N LEU A 315 0.68 -0.76 -1.27
CA LEU A 315 1.88 -1.58 -1.40
C LEU A 315 2.56 -1.50 -2.78
N ILE A 316 1.85 -1.06 -3.82
CA ILE A 316 2.45 -0.83 -5.14
C ILE A 316 3.45 0.33 -5.10
N ASN A 317 3.12 1.40 -4.35
CA ASN A 317 3.92 2.61 -4.30
C ASN A 317 4.68 2.71 -2.96
N PRO A 318 6.00 2.99 -2.96
CA PRO A 318 6.76 3.13 -1.72
C PRO A 318 6.19 4.17 -0.74
N SER A 319 5.50 5.20 -1.22
CA SER A 319 4.85 6.21 -0.36
C SER A 319 3.63 5.69 0.41
N GLY A 320 2.98 4.64 -0.08
CA GLY A 320 1.82 4.04 0.58
C GLY A 320 2.21 3.01 1.64
N VAL A 321 3.38 2.38 1.50
CA VAL A 321 3.83 1.30 2.40
C VAL A 321 3.79 1.68 3.89
N PRO A 322 4.26 2.86 4.34
CA PRO A 322 4.15 3.24 5.75
C PRO A 322 2.71 3.26 6.27
N HIS A 323 1.73 3.62 5.44
CA HIS A 323 0.32 3.67 5.82
C HIS A 323 -0.27 2.26 5.92
N ALA A 324 0.05 1.37 4.97
CA ALA A 324 -0.37 -0.03 5.02
C ALA A 324 0.20 -0.73 6.27
N LEU A 325 1.46 -0.47 6.60
CA LEU A 325 2.11 -1.03 7.80
C LEU A 325 1.47 -0.47 9.07
N ALA A 326 1.25 0.84 9.16
CA ALA A 326 0.59 1.44 10.32
C ALA A 326 -0.84 0.90 10.53
N ALA A 327 -1.60 0.71 9.45
CA ALA A 327 -2.90 0.06 9.51
C ALA A 327 -2.79 -1.38 10.03
N CYS A 328 -1.84 -2.17 9.53
CA CYS A 328 -1.64 -3.58 9.92
C CYS A 328 -1.01 -3.79 11.31
N LEU A 329 -0.59 -2.71 11.98
CA LEU A 329 -0.22 -2.71 13.40
C LEU A 329 -1.44 -2.60 14.32
N THR A 330 -2.62 -2.23 13.80
CA THR A 330 -3.83 -2.16 14.62
C THR A 330 -4.48 -3.55 14.76
N PRO A 331 -5.17 -3.83 15.89
CA PRO A 331 -5.86 -5.11 16.09
C PRO A 331 -6.91 -5.42 15.02
N GLN A 332 -7.60 -4.41 14.50
CA GLN A 332 -8.66 -4.57 13.51
C GLN A 332 -8.13 -5.21 12.21
N TYR A 333 -6.97 -4.73 11.72
CA TYR A 333 -6.32 -5.32 10.54
C TYR A 333 -5.68 -6.67 10.84
N GLY A 334 -5.30 -6.93 12.10
CA GLY A 334 -4.91 -8.26 12.57
C GLY A 334 -6.04 -9.27 12.37
N HIS A 335 -7.22 -8.98 12.93
CA HIS A 335 -8.40 -9.83 12.78
C HIS A 335 -8.85 -10.00 11.33
N LEU A 336 -8.79 -8.93 10.53
CA LEU A 336 -9.09 -9.01 9.09
C LEU A 336 -8.11 -9.95 8.37
N ALA A 337 -6.81 -9.84 8.66
CA ALA A 337 -5.80 -10.71 8.05
C ALA A 337 -6.00 -12.18 8.44
N ASP A 338 -6.30 -12.45 9.71
CA ASP A 338 -6.60 -13.81 10.19
C ASP A 338 -7.83 -14.37 9.46
N ARG A 339 -8.90 -13.59 9.35
CA ARG A 339 -10.12 -13.99 8.64
C ARG A 339 -9.87 -14.27 7.16
N VAL A 340 -9.11 -13.41 6.49
CA VAL A 340 -8.74 -13.59 5.08
C VAL A 340 -7.87 -14.84 4.89
N HIS A 341 -6.98 -15.12 5.84
CA HIS A 341 -6.16 -16.32 5.83
C HIS A 341 -7.02 -17.60 5.94
N GLU A 342 -7.99 -17.62 6.85
CA GLU A 342 -8.96 -18.73 6.98
C GLU A 342 -9.73 -18.96 5.68
N ILE A 343 -10.30 -17.89 5.10
CA ILE A 343 -11.04 -17.98 3.84
C ILE A 343 -10.14 -18.56 2.74
N LEU A 344 -8.90 -18.10 2.62
CA LEU A 344 -7.96 -18.64 1.65
C LEU A 344 -7.64 -20.12 1.90
N ALA A 345 -7.45 -20.52 3.15
CA ALA A 345 -7.15 -21.91 3.50
C ALA A 345 -8.31 -22.86 3.14
N GLU A 346 -9.55 -22.42 3.38
CA GLU A 346 -10.76 -23.14 2.96
C GLU A 346 -10.82 -23.32 1.43
N HIS A 347 -10.52 -22.25 0.68
CA HIS A 347 -10.66 -22.25 -0.78
C HIS A 347 -9.44 -22.79 -1.55
N ALA A 348 -8.25 -22.81 -0.94
CA ALA A 348 -7.04 -23.35 -1.53
C ALA A 348 -7.17 -24.85 -1.86
N GLN A 349 -8.04 -25.58 -1.15
CA GLN A 349 -8.35 -26.98 -1.42
C GLN A 349 -9.02 -27.21 -2.79
N HIS A 350 -9.60 -26.16 -3.38
CA HIS A 350 -10.36 -26.24 -4.64
C HIS A 350 -9.58 -25.77 -5.87
N SER A 351 -8.26 -25.55 -5.78
CA SER A 351 -7.40 -25.06 -6.86
C SER A 351 -7.91 -23.75 -7.49
N LEU A 352 -7.61 -22.61 -6.87
CA LEU A 352 -8.09 -21.28 -7.27
C LEU A 352 -8.01 -21.00 -8.78
N PHE A 353 -6.91 -21.33 -9.46
CA PHE A 353 -6.73 -21.04 -10.89
C PHE A 353 -6.98 -22.24 -11.82
N THR A 354 -7.04 -23.46 -11.29
CA THR A 354 -6.99 -24.70 -12.08
C THR A 354 -8.00 -25.73 -11.55
N GLY A 355 -9.26 -25.31 -11.47
CA GLY A 355 -10.35 -26.16 -10.99
C GLY A 355 -10.70 -27.32 -11.94
N PRO A 356 -11.53 -28.29 -11.50
CA PRO A 356 -12.01 -29.39 -12.33
C PRO A 356 -12.69 -28.89 -13.61
N GLY A 357 -12.24 -29.36 -14.78
CA GLY A 357 -12.74 -28.90 -16.08
C GLY A 357 -12.06 -27.64 -16.63
N SER A 358 -11.02 -27.13 -15.96
CA SER A 358 -10.20 -26.01 -16.46
C SER A 358 -9.56 -26.34 -17.81
N GLN A 359 -9.66 -25.41 -18.76
CA GLN A 359 -8.90 -25.46 -20.02
C GLN A 359 -7.41 -25.15 -19.82
N HIS A 360 -7.03 -24.70 -18.62
CA HIS A 360 -5.66 -24.33 -18.28
C HIS A 360 -5.04 -25.39 -17.35
N PRO A 361 -3.96 -26.06 -17.79
CA PRO A 361 -3.29 -27.09 -16.99
C PRO A 361 -2.43 -26.52 -15.86
N THR A 362 -2.10 -25.22 -15.90
CA THR A 362 -1.26 -24.54 -14.90
C THR A 362 -1.75 -23.12 -14.65
N ALA A 363 -1.40 -22.55 -13.49
CA ALA A 363 -1.63 -21.14 -13.19
C ALA A 363 -0.94 -20.21 -14.21
N GLN A 364 0.22 -20.61 -14.74
CA GLN A 364 0.90 -19.85 -15.79
C GLN A 364 0.08 -19.81 -17.09
N ALA A 365 -0.41 -20.95 -17.56
CA ALA A 365 -1.24 -21.01 -18.77
C ALA A 365 -2.55 -20.21 -18.61
N TYR A 366 -3.11 -20.21 -17.40
CA TYR A 366 -4.25 -19.38 -17.03
C TYR A 366 -3.91 -17.89 -17.17
N MET A 367 -2.78 -17.45 -16.61
CA MET A 367 -2.34 -16.05 -16.68
C MET A 367 -2.04 -15.60 -18.12
N GLU A 368 -1.41 -16.46 -18.93
CA GLU A 368 -1.14 -16.18 -20.34
C GLU A 368 -2.44 -15.98 -21.13
N THR A 369 -3.44 -16.84 -20.89
CA THR A 369 -4.76 -16.72 -21.52
C THR A 369 -5.46 -15.43 -21.13
N TRP A 370 -5.42 -15.07 -19.84
CA TRP A 370 -6.00 -13.82 -19.38
C TRP A 370 -5.33 -12.59 -20.00
N ILE A 371 -3.99 -12.57 -20.09
CA ILE A 371 -3.25 -11.49 -20.75
C ILE A 371 -3.64 -11.36 -22.23
N ASP A 372 -3.81 -12.49 -22.92
CA ASP A 372 -4.26 -12.51 -24.31
C ASP A 372 -5.71 -11.99 -24.45
N HIS A 373 -6.58 -12.39 -23.51
CA HIS A 373 -7.95 -11.89 -23.46
C HIS A 373 -8.01 -10.37 -23.26
N ILE A 374 -7.22 -9.80 -22.35
CA ILE A 374 -7.15 -8.33 -22.18
C ILE A 374 -6.69 -7.65 -23.47
N ARG A 375 -5.69 -8.20 -24.17
CA ARG A 375 -5.15 -7.60 -25.40
C ARG A 375 -6.15 -7.61 -26.56
N THR A 376 -7.03 -8.60 -26.58
CA THR A 376 -8.00 -8.82 -27.67
C THR A 376 -9.40 -8.30 -27.32
N ALA A 377 -9.66 -7.99 -26.06
CA ALA A 377 -10.94 -7.46 -25.60
C ALA A 377 -11.27 -6.13 -26.33
N PRO A 378 -12.48 -6.00 -26.90
CA PRO A 378 -12.91 -4.76 -27.55
C PRO A 378 -13.22 -3.72 -26.48
N ILE A 379 -12.19 -3.08 -25.91
CA ILE A 379 -12.36 -1.95 -25.00
C ILE A 379 -12.98 -0.82 -25.84
N ARG A 380 -14.30 -0.62 -25.73
CA ARG A 380 -14.98 0.52 -26.34
C ARG A 380 -14.45 1.79 -25.68
N ARG A 381 -13.50 2.45 -26.35
CA ARG A 381 -13.10 3.82 -26.00
C ARG A 381 -14.33 4.69 -26.21
N THR A 382 -14.99 5.08 -25.13
CA THR A 382 -15.98 6.15 -25.16
C THR A 382 -15.24 7.42 -25.56
N ASN A 383 -15.36 7.79 -26.84
CA ASN A 383 -14.81 9.04 -27.35
C ASN A 383 -15.63 10.17 -26.72
N PRO A 384 -15.04 11.12 -25.96
CA PRO A 384 -15.78 12.22 -25.33
C PRO A 384 -16.16 13.32 -26.34
N ALA A 385 -16.39 12.97 -27.60
CA ALA A 385 -16.63 13.92 -28.69
C ALA A 385 -17.85 13.49 -29.51
N SER A 386 -19.03 13.81 -29.00
CA SER A 386 -20.20 14.15 -29.81
C SER A 386 -21.08 15.07 -28.98
N GLY A 387 -20.60 16.30 -28.79
CA GLY A 387 -21.48 17.43 -28.57
C GLY A 387 -22.01 17.87 -29.93
N ASP A 388 -23.33 17.96 -30.01
CA ASP A 388 -24.16 18.79 -30.88
C ASP A 388 -23.84 18.85 -32.39
N GLU A 389 -24.74 18.27 -33.18
CA GLU A 389 -25.59 19.08 -34.08
C GLU A 389 -27.06 18.72 -33.88
#